data_AF-A0A354J9U8-F1
#
_entry.id   AF-A0A354J9U8-F1
#
_cell.length_a   1.000
_cell.length_b   1.000
_cell.length_c   1.000
_cell.angle_alpha   90.00
_cell.angle_beta   90.00
_cell.angle_gamma   90.00
#
_symmetry.space_group_name_H-M   'P 1'
#
loop_
_entity.id
_entity.type
_entity.pdbx_description
1 polymer ?
#
loop_
_entity_poly.entity_id
_entity_poly.type
_entity_poly.pdbx_seq_one_letter_code
_entity_poly.pdbx_strand_id
1 'polypeptide(L)'
;MVKKIKLYHLFDIIQCRDLNERFSKKDLIERCIDGLKLIPCETVMMGDTESDWDAVKSLGIDFIAITHGYGFKINSSLPPQSVSNMNELKITYTCSFRTLENLSGDVNSKLAD
;
A
#
# COMPACT_ATOMS: atom_id res chain seq x y z
N MET A 1 8.14 7.08 -20.34
CA MET A 1 9.19 6.26 -19.69
C MET A 1 8.94 4.76 -19.84
N VAL A 2 7.85 4.22 -19.29
CA VAL A 2 7.56 2.75 -19.26
C VAL A 2 7.58 2.07 -20.64
N LYS A 3 7.02 2.71 -21.67
CA LYS A 3 7.12 2.22 -23.07
C LYS A 3 8.56 2.19 -23.60
N LYS A 4 9.39 3.19 -23.27
CA LYS A 4 10.78 3.31 -23.72
C LYS A 4 11.66 2.20 -23.14
N ILE A 5 11.42 1.83 -21.88
CA ILE A 5 12.12 0.72 -21.19
C ILE A 5 11.45 -0.65 -21.43
N LYS A 6 10.45 -0.72 -22.32
CA LYS A 6 9.74 -1.94 -22.72
C LYS A 6 9.04 -2.73 -21.60
N LEU A 7 8.74 -2.11 -20.46
CA LEU A 7 8.05 -2.77 -19.35
C LEU A 7 6.52 -2.63 -19.37
N TYR A 8 5.95 -1.95 -20.36
CA TYR A 8 4.52 -1.61 -20.39
C TYR A 8 3.59 -2.83 -20.34
N HIS A 9 4.06 -4.00 -20.79
CA HIS A 9 3.30 -5.24 -20.85
C HIS A 9 3.18 -5.94 -19.49
N LEU A 10 3.89 -5.47 -18.46
CA LEU A 10 3.81 -5.98 -17.09
C LEU A 10 2.69 -5.32 -16.27
N PHE A 11 1.96 -4.36 -16.85
CA PHE A 11 0.95 -3.58 -16.16
C PHE A 11 -0.41 -3.79 -16.81
N ASP A 12 -1.40 -4.21 -16.01
CA ASP A 12 -2.80 -4.29 -16.46
C ASP A 12 -3.39 -2.89 -16.71
N ILE A 13 -3.02 -1.92 -15.87
CA ILE A 13 -3.42 -0.52 -15.98
C ILE A 13 -2.28 0.42 -15.62
N ILE A 14 -2.33 1.64 -16.18
CA ILE A 14 -1.38 2.71 -15.87
C ILE A 14 -2.19 3.99 -15.61
N GLN A 15 -2.19 4.46 -14.37
CA GLN A 15 -2.77 5.74 -13.97
C GLN A 15 -1.66 6.78 -13.83
N CYS A 16 -1.90 7.98 -14.32
CA CYS A 16 -0.94 9.10 -14.26
C CYS A 16 -1.69 10.37 -13.86
N ARG A 17 -1.00 11.26 -13.12
CA ARG A 17 -1.52 12.61 -12.91
C ARG A 17 -1.56 13.34 -14.25
N ASP A 18 -2.63 14.11 -14.46
CA ASP A 18 -2.68 15.05 -15.56
C ASP A 18 -1.86 16.31 -15.21
N LEU A 19 -1.58 17.13 -16.23
CA LEU A 19 -0.81 18.37 -16.05
C LEU A 19 -1.55 19.43 -15.22
N ASN A 20 -2.85 19.24 -15.01
CA ASN A 20 -3.69 20.14 -14.23
C ASN A 20 -3.82 19.69 -12.77
N GLU A 21 -3.12 18.62 -12.38
CA GLU A 21 -3.14 18.00 -11.05
C GLU A 21 -4.56 17.73 -10.52
N ARG A 22 -5.49 17.41 -11.42
CA ARG A 22 -6.91 17.25 -11.08
C ARG A 22 -7.17 16.10 -10.11
N PHE A 23 -6.30 15.09 -10.13
CA PHE A 23 -6.40 13.89 -9.31
C PHE A 23 -5.20 13.80 -8.37
N SER A 24 -5.50 13.66 -7.08
CA SER A 24 -4.52 13.34 -6.05
C SER A 24 -3.96 11.93 -6.27
N LYS A 25 -2.84 11.61 -5.60
CA LYS A 25 -2.31 10.23 -5.61
C LYS A 25 -3.35 9.23 -5.11
N LYS A 26 -4.11 9.61 -4.06
CA LYS A 26 -5.20 8.80 -3.51
C LYS A 26 -6.25 8.48 -4.58
N ASP A 27 -6.72 9.49 -5.32
CA ASP A 27 -7.73 9.29 -6.37
C ASP A 27 -7.23 8.34 -7.47
N LEU A 28 -5.95 8.42 -7.82
CA LEU A 28 -5.35 7.53 -8.81
C LEU A 28 -5.23 6.09 -8.31
N ILE A 29 -4.94 5.90 -7.02
CA ILE A 29 -4.88 4.57 -6.39
C ILE A 29 -6.27 3.97 -6.29
N GLU A 30 -7.28 4.74 -5.86
CA GLU A 30 -8.69 4.30 -5.82
C GLU A 30 -9.17 3.86 -7.22
N ARG A 31 -8.82 4.60 -8.26
CA ARG A 31 -9.09 4.19 -9.65
C ARG A 31 -8.42 2.88 -10.04
N CYS A 32 -7.23 2.59 -9.52
CA CYS A 32 -6.58 1.32 -9.76
C CYS A 32 -7.32 0.17 -9.08
N ILE A 33 -7.71 0.36 -7.81
CA ILE A 33 -8.47 -0.62 -7.03
C ILE A 33 -9.80 -0.90 -7.72
N ASP A 34 -10.57 0.14 -8.05
CA ASP A 34 -11.88 0.00 -8.67
C ASP A 34 -11.79 -0.61 -10.08
N GLY A 35 -10.83 -0.13 -10.88
CA GLY A 35 -10.65 -0.58 -12.27
C GLY A 35 -10.23 -2.04 -12.39
N LEU A 36 -9.45 -2.54 -11.43
CA LEU A 36 -9.01 -3.95 -11.36
C LEU A 36 -9.83 -4.81 -10.41
N LYS A 37 -10.79 -4.23 -9.67
CA LYS A 37 -11.57 -4.89 -8.62
C LYS A 37 -10.71 -5.55 -7.55
N LEU A 38 -9.65 -4.85 -7.12
CA LEU A 38 -8.74 -5.35 -6.09
C LEU A 38 -9.41 -5.31 -4.71
N ILE A 39 -9.02 -6.24 -3.83
CA ILE A 39 -9.42 -6.24 -2.44
C ILE A 39 -8.37 -5.45 -1.65
N PRO A 40 -8.71 -4.34 -0.95
CA PRO A 40 -7.71 -3.50 -0.31
C PRO A 40 -6.77 -4.24 0.66
N CYS A 41 -7.30 -5.16 1.47
CA CYS A 41 -6.49 -5.94 2.41
C CYS A 41 -5.62 -7.03 1.77
N GLU A 42 -5.77 -7.28 0.47
CA GLU A 42 -4.91 -8.15 -0.34
C GLU A 42 -4.02 -7.34 -1.29
N THR A 43 -4.05 -6.00 -1.17
CA THR A 43 -3.32 -5.08 -2.03
C THR A 43 -2.15 -4.50 -1.26
N VAL A 44 -1.02 -4.35 -1.93
CA VAL A 44 0.15 -3.65 -1.41
C VAL A 44 0.57 -2.54 -2.37
N MET A 45 0.84 -1.35 -1.84
CA MET A 45 1.46 -0.26 -2.58
C MET A 45 2.94 -0.14 -2.22
N MET A 46 3.78 0.09 -3.23
CA MET A 46 5.19 0.40 -3.03
C MET A 46 5.46 1.83 -3.47
N GLY A 47 6.18 2.60 -2.65
CA GLY A 47 6.52 3.99 -2.94
C GLY A 47 7.72 4.47 -2.13
N ASP A 48 8.36 5.53 -2.57
CA ASP A 48 9.60 6.03 -1.96
C ASP A 48 9.41 7.32 -1.16
N THR A 49 8.21 7.91 -1.14
CA THR A 49 7.96 9.20 -0.48
C THR A 49 6.87 9.14 0.60
N GLU A 50 6.94 10.07 1.56
CA GLU A 50 5.86 10.26 2.55
C GLU A 50 4.51 10.53 1.89
N SER A 51 4.51 11.25 0.76
CA SER A 51 3.30 11.50 -0.03
C SER A 51 2.67 10.21 -0.58
N ASP A 52 3.44 9.16 -0.84
CA ASP A 52 2.91 7.85 -1.23
C ASP A 52 2.25 7.14 -0.05
N TRP A 53 2.90 7.18 1.12
CA TRP A 53 2.39 6.64 2.37
C TRP A 53 1.09 7.33 2.80
N ASP A 54 1.05 8.66 2.75
CA ASP A 54 -0.15 9.44 3.09
C ASP A 54 -1.33 9.13 2.17
N ALA A 55 -1.07 8.83 0.90
CA ALA A 55 -2.12 8.51 -0.07
C ALA A 55 -2.85 7.19 0.25
N VAL A 56 -2.21 6.24 0.93
CA VAL A 56 -2.77 4.90 1.20
C VAL A 56 -3.28 4.71 2.63
N LYS A 57 -2.90 5.57 3.59
CA LYS A 57 -3.29 5.47 5.01
C LYS A 57 -4.78 5.23 5.25
N SER A 58 -5.63 5.86 4.42
CA SER A 58 -7.10 5.78 4.55
C SER A 58 -7.75 4.70 3.68
N LEU A 59 -6.97 3.94 2.91
CA LEU A 59 -7.50 2.99 1.91
C LEU A 59 -7.51 1.53 2.41
N GLY A 60 -6.91 1.24 3.57
CA GLY A 60 -6.84 -0.13 4.10
C GLY A 60 -5.95 -1.07 3.27
N ILE A 61 -4.91 -0.51 2.64
CA ILE A 61 -3.93 -1.19 1.80
C ILE A 61 -2.60 -1.24 2.56
N ASP A 62 -1.86 -2.34 2.41
CA ASP A 62 -0.49 -2.43 2.94
C ASP A 62 0.46 -1.51 2.16
N PHE A 63 1.53 -1.04 2.79
CA PHE A 63 2.54 -0.24 2.09
C PHE A 63 3.97 -0.57 2.48
N ILE A 64 4.81 -0.62 1.45
CA ILE A 64 6.24 -0.87 1.54
C ILE A 64 6.99 0.39 1.10
N ALA A 65 7.74 0.97 2.02
CA ALA A 65 8.63 2.09 1.74
C ALA A 65 9.89 1.64 1.00
N ILE A 66 10.24 2.31 -0.09
CA ILE A 66 11.50 2.08 -0.81
C ILE A 66 12.51 3.17 -0.41
N THR A 67 13.59 2.79 0.29
CA THR A 67 14.56 3.76 0.85
C THR A 67 15.68 4.17 -0.12
N HIS A 68 15.77 3.52 -1.29
CA HIS A 68 16.69 3.92 -2.35
C HIS A 68 16.26 5.18 -3.10
N GLY A 69 15.01 5.62 -2.91
CA GLY A 69 14.43 6.74 -3.64
C GLY A 69 14.65 8.11 -3.00
N TYR A 70 13.81 9.05 -3.39
CA TYR A 70 13.94 10.47 -3.05
C TYR A 70 13.51 10.77 -1.60
N GLY A 71 12.47 10.11 -1.11
CA GLY A 71 11.88 10.42 0.20
C GLY A 71 12.55 9.69 1.35
N PHE A 72 12.01 8.53 1.71
CA PHE A 72 12.36 7.81 2.94
C PHE A 72 13.87 7.54 3.04
N LYS A 73 14.46 7.91 4.19
CA LYS A 73 15.87 7.66 4.50
C LYS A 73 16.00 6.75 5.71
N ILE A 74 17.04 5.93 5.74
CA ILE A 74 17.32 4.98 6.82
C ILE A 74 17.39 5.68 8.20
N ASN A 75 17.70 6.97 8.21
CA ASN A 75 17.92 7.76 9.43
C ASN A 75 16.64 8.47 9.93
N SER A 76 15.49 8.21 9.29
CA SER A 76 14.19 8.83 9.60
C SER A 76 13.21 7.82 10.21
N SER A 77 12.09 8.30 10.74
CA SER A 77 10.99 7.41 11.11
C SER A 77 10.41 6.80 9.83
N LEU A 78 10.66 5.50 9.65
CA LEU A 78 10.21 4.76 8.47
C LEU A 78 8.83 4.14 8.72
N PRO A 79 8.01 3.97 7.66
CA PRO A 79 6.86 3.09 7.71
C PRO A 79 7.26 1.69 8.20
N PRO A 80 6.32 0.93 8.79
CA PRO A 80 6.62 -0.37 9.41
C PRO A 80 7.35 -1.36 8.50
N GLN A 81 7.12 -1.27 7.19
CA GLN A 81 7.80 -2.07 6.19
C GLN A 81 8.59 -1.17 5.25
N SER A 82 9.91 -1.40 5.20
CA SER A 82 10.82 -0.66 4.33
C SER A 82 11.88 -1.57 3.75
N VAL A 83 12.20 -1.41 2.46
CA VAL A 83 13.26 -2.14 1.76
C VAL A 83 14.19 -1.17 1.04
N SER A 84 15.48 -1.48 0.99
CA SER A 84 16.49 -0.64 0.35
C SER A 84 16.75 -0.98 -1.11
N ASN A 85 16.32 -2.16 -1.55
CA ASN A 85 16.44 -2.61 -2.93
C ASN A 85 15.45 -3.77 -3.20
N MET A 86 15.27 -4.11 -4.47
CA MET A 86 14.31 -5.15 -4.88
C MET A 86 14.68 -6.55 -4.39
N ASN A 87 15.94 -6.85 -4.07
CA ASN A 87 16.34 -8.18 -3.58
C ASN A 87 15.90 -8.42 -2.14
N GLU A 88 15.63 -7.35 -1.39
CA GLU A 88 15.11 -7.42 -0.01
C GLU A 88 13.59 -7.63 0.04
N LEU A 89 12.92 -7.55 -1.12
CA LEU A 89 11.49 -7.82 -1.24
C LEU A 89 11.26 -9.33 -1.02
N LYS A 90 11.10 -9.73 0.25
CA LYS A 90 10.76 -11.11 0.61
C LYS A 90 9.32 -11.37 0.23
N ILE A 91 9.03 -12.47 -0.46
CA ILE A 91 7.68 -12.91 -0.84
C ILE A 91 6.90 -13.32 0.42
N THR A 92 6.59 -12.38 1.28
CA THR A 92 5.80 -12.57 2.50
C THR A 92 4.95 -11.31 2.67
N TYR A 93 4.16 -11.02 1.64
CA TYR A 93 3.19 -9.91 1.63
C TYR A 93 1.75 -10.42 1.55
N THR A 94 1.53 -11.69 1.88
CA THR A 94 0.19 -12.22 2.11
C THR A 94 -0.23 -11.80 3.50
N CYS A 95 -1.17 -10.85 3.55
CA CYS A 95 -2.08 -10.55 4.65
C CYS A 95 -1.47 -10.77 6.05
N SER A 96 -0.99 -9.70 6.67
CA SER A 96 -0.78 -9.72 8.12
C SER A 96 -2.11 -10.11 8.77
N PHE A 97 -2.14 -11.32 9.28
CA PHE A 97 -3.24 -11.99 9.95
C PHE A 97 -4.16 -11.03 10.72
N ARG A 98 -5.39 -10.90 10.25
CA ARG A 98 -6.55 -11.03 11.14
C ARG A 98 -6.69 -12.50 11.49
N THR A 99 -5.82 -13.06 12.34
CA THR A 99 -6.23 -14.19 13.16
C THR A 99 -6.97 -13.58 14.33
N LEU A 100 -8.27 -13.84 14.38
CA LEU A 100 -8.97 -14.43 15.52
C LEU A 100 -8.18 -14.57 16.85
N GLU A 101 -7.64 -13.50 17.41
CA GLU A 101 -7.20 -13.42 18.82
C GLU A 101 -7.74 -12.16 19.51
N ASN A 102 -8.94 -11.72 19.12
CA ASN A 102 -9.80 -10.92 20.00
C ASN A 102 -11.18 -11.60 20.21
N LEU A 103 -11.19 -12.93 20.19
CA LEU A 103 -12.15 -13.75 20.94
C LEU A 103 -11.60 -13.97 22.36
N SER A 104 -11.44 -12.89 23.12
CA SER A 104 -11.27 -12.95 24.58
C SER A 104 -11.66 -11.65 25.29
N GLY A 105 -12.53 -10.85 24.67
CA GLY A 105 -13.15 -9.68 25.29
C GLY A 105 -14.68 -9.84 25.36
N ASP A 106 -15.16 -10.32 26.50
CA ASP A 106 -16.49 -10.02 27.06
C ASP A 106 -17.76 -10.40 26.28
N VAL A 107 -18.04 -11.69 26.17
CA VAL A 107 -19.42 -12.21 25.98
C VAL A 107 -20.05 -12.67 27.32
N ASN A 108 -19.42 -12.41 28.48
CA ASN A 108 -19.94 -12.81 29.80
C ASN A 108 -20.25 -11.64 30.76
N SER A 109 -21.01 -10.64 30.31
CA SER A 109 -21.63 -9.67 31.23
C SER A 109 -23.07 -9.25 30.89
N LYS A 110 -23.75 -10.02 30.05
CA LYS A 110 -25.21 -9.91 29.87
C LYS A 110 -25.85 -11.28 30.09
N LEU A 111 -26.04 -11.65 31.35
CA LEU A 111 -27.02 -12.63 31.89
C LEU A 111 -26.64 -12.91 33.36
N ALA A 112 -26.79 -11.90 34.22
CA ALA A 112 -26.94 -12.04 35.66
C ALA A 112 -27.45 -10.69 36.18
N ASP A 113 -28.77 -10.51 36.06
CA ASP A 113 -29.67 -9.77 36.97
C ASP A 113 -31.10 -9.81 36.38
#